data_AF-A0A127MGJ8-F1
#
_entry.id   AF-A0A127MGJ8-F1
#
_cell.length_a   1.000
_cell.length_b   1.000
_cell.length_c   1.000
_cell.angle_alpha   90.00
_cell.angle_beta   90.00
_cell.angle_gamma   90.00
#
_symmetry.space_group_name_H-M   'P 1'
#
loop_
_entity.id
_entity.type
_entity.pdbx_description
1 polymer ?
#
loop_
_entity_poly.entity_id
_entity_poly.type
_entity_poly.pdbx_seq_one_letter_code
_entity_poly.pdbx_strand_id
1 'polypeptide(L)'
;MTKKSKDIVEPWLEPEDLAEWTEDQFRRAALCKNGKLVRPADGTLTKPGRPKLKNPKQQVTLRLDKIVLDTFKASGAGWQTRINEELRKALNL
;
A
#
# COMPACT_ATOMS: atom_id res chain seq x y z
N MET A 1 -9.86 -4.42 11.50
CA MET A 1 -10.94 -5.20 10.89
C MET A 1 -11.68 -4.30 9.90
N THR A 2 -11.36 -4.32 8.62
CA THR A 2 -12.13 -3.60 7.59
C THR A 2 -13.18 -4.57 7.04
N LYS A 3 -14.47 -4.26 7.23
CA LYS A 3 -15.59 -5.05 6.67
C LYS A 3 -15.42 -5.09 5.14
N LYS A 4 -15.40 -6.29 4.55
CA LYS A 4 -15.46 -6.46 3.09
C LYS A 4 -16.76 -5.85 2.58
N SER A 5 -16.67 -4.96 1.60
CA SER A 5 -17.82 -4.50 0.82
C SER A 5 -18.45 -5.69 0.10
N LYS A 6 -19.79 -5.69 0.03
CA LYS A 6 -20.62 -6.70 -0.64
C LYS A 6 -20.09 -7.01 -2.03
N ASP A 7 -20.00 -8.29 -2.39
CA ASP A 7 -19.65 -8.72 -3.74
C ASP A 7 -20.66 -8.16 -4.74
N ILE A 8 -20.20 -7.29 -5.63
CA ILE A 8 -21.00 -6.74 -6.72
C ILE A 8 -20.89 -7.77 -7.84
N VAL A 9 -21.95 -8.56 -8.03
CA VAL A 9 -22.05 -9.49 -9.16
C VAL A 9 -22.56 -8.68 -10.35
N GLU A 10 -21.64 -8.13 -11.14
CA GLU A 10 -22.01 -7.53 -12.42
C GLU A 10 -22.33 -8.66 -13.41
N PRO A 11 -23.48 -8.62 -14.10
CA PRO A 11 -23.79 -9.55 -15.17
C PRO A 11 -22.74 -9.45 -16.28
N TRP A 12 -22.32 -10.59 -16.83
CA TRP A 12 -21.46 -10.61 -18.02
C TRP A 12 -22.22 -9.94 -19.18
N LEU A 13 -21.66 -8.85 -19.70
CA LEU A 13 -22.18 -8.13 -20.86
C LEU A 13 -21.71 -8.79 -22.14
N GLU A 14 -22.58 -8.86 -23.14
CA GLU A 14 -22.21 -9.32 -24.47
C GLU A 14 -21.31 -8.26 -25.16
N PRO A 15 -20.46 -8.66 -26.13
CA PRO A 15 -19.50 -7.75 -26.75
C PRO A 15 -20.13 -6.52 -27.40
N GLU A 16 -21.39 -6.63 -27.82
CA GLU A 16 -22.15 -5.56 -28.47
C GLU A 16 -22.72 -4.54 -27.46
N ASP A 17 -22.92 -4.95 -26.21
CA ASP A 17 -23.41 -4.09 -25.11
C ASP A 17 -22.27 -3.41 -24.34
N LEU A 18 -21.01 -3.71 -24.70
CA LEU A 18 -19.85 -3.09 -24.08
C LEU A 18 -19.73 -1.63 -24.54
N ALA A 19 -19.66 -0.72 -23.58
CA ALA A 19 -19.42 0.68 -23.87
C ALA A 19 -18.15 0.84 -24.74
N GLU A 20 -18.28 1.51 -25.87
CA GLU A 20 -17.15 1.81 -26.73
C GLU A 20 -16.10 2.62 -25.95
N TRP A 21 -14.84 2.32 -26.23
CA TRP A 21 -13.75 3.06 -25.62
C TRP A 21 -13.80 4.51 -26.05
N THR A 22 -13.82 5.41 -25.08
CA THR A 22 -13.83 6.85 -25.36
C THR A 22 -12.43 7.32 -25.78
N GLU A 23 -12.37 8.40 -26.56
CA GLU A 23 -11.11 8.99 -27.02
C GLU A 23 -10.18 9.38 -25.85
N ASP A 24 -10.73 9.82 -24.71
CA ASP A 24 -9.92 10.11 -23.51
C ASP A 24 -9.33 8.83 -22.90
N GLN A 25 -10.04 7.69 -22.95
CA GLN A 25 -9.51 6.40 -22.52
C GLN A 25 -8.37 5.94 -23.43
N PHE A 26 -8.49 6.09 -24.75
CA PHE A 26 -7.38 5.84 -25.68
C PHE A 26 -6.18 6.75 -25.43
N ARG A 27 -6.43 8.04 -25.16
CA ARG A 27 -5.38 9.00 -24.83
C ARG A 27 -4.61 8.59 -23.57
N ARG A 28 -5.29 8.06 -22.56
CA ARG A 28 -4.70 7.61 -21.29
C ARG A 28 -4.12 6.21 -21.32
N ALA A 29 -4.47 5.39 -22.31
CA ALA A 29 -4.02 4.01 -22.39
C ALA A 29 -2.50 3.90 -22.63
N ALA A 30 -1.94 2.78 -22.18
CA ALA A 30 -0.57 2.40 -22.47
C ALA A 30 -0.41 2.12 -23.97
N LEU A 31 0.61 2.69 -24.58
CA LEU A 31 0.93 2.47 -26.00
C LEU A 31 2.08 1.47 -26.12
N CYS A 32 1.78 0.28 -26.63
CA CYS A 32 2.74 -0.77 -26.90
C CYS A 32 2.94 -0.93 -28.41
N LYS A 33 4.19 -0.89 -28.87
CA LYS A 33 4.54 -1.17 -30.27
C LYS A 33 5.49 -2.37 -30.31
N ASN A 34 5.11 -3.43 -31.03
CA ASN A 34 5.88 -4.69 -31.12
C ASN A 34 6.27 -5.26 -29.74
N GLY A 35 5.32 -5.24 -28.80
CA GLY A 35 5.54 -5.72 -27.43
C GLY A 35 6.42 -4.84 -26.54
N LYS A 36 6.89 -3.68 -27.03
CA LYS A 36 7.65 -2.71 -26.23
C LYS A 36 6.75 -1.54 -25.83
N LEU A 37 6.73 -1.23 -24.54
CA LEU A 37 6.01 -0.09 -23.97
C LEU A 37 6.69 1.20 -24.41
N VAL A 38 6.00 2.00 -25.24
CA VAL A 38 6.48 3.30 -25.74
C VAL A 38 5.99 4.42 -24.81
N ARG A 39 4.78 4.29 -24.29
CA ARG A 39 4.18 5.23 -23.33
C ARG A 39 3.40 4.46 -22.27
N PRO A 40 3.69 4.64 -20.96
CA PRO A 40 2.87 4.05 -19.91
C PRO A 40 1.46 4.68 -19.90
N ALA A 41 0.49 3.97 -19.32
CA ALA A 41 -0.83 4.55 -19.12
C ALA A 41 -0.80 5.66 -18.07
N ASP A 42 -1.55 6.73 -18.28
CA ASP A 42 -1.64 7.89 -17.38
C ASP A 42 -2.93 7.84 -16.56
N GLY A 43 -2.82 7.65 -15.24
CA GLY A 43 -3.97 7.69 -14.35
C GLY A 43 -3.75 7.02 -13.00
N THR A 44 -4.75 7.15 -12.12
CA THR A 44 -4.77 6.56 -10.77
C THR A 44 -4.60 5.04 -10.78
N LEU A 45 -4.98 4.39 -11.88
CA LEU A 45 -4.91 2.93 -12.07
C LEU A 45 -3.48 2.43 -12.29
N THR A 46 -2.53 3.30 -12.69
CA THR A 46 -1.11 2.94 -12.87
C THR A 46 -0.37 2.78 -11.53
N LYS A 47 -0.96 3.23 -10.41
CA LYS A 47 -0.39 3.10 -9.06
C LYS A 47 -1.46 2.63 -8.06
N PRO A 48 -1.91 1.37 -8.13
CA PRO A 48 -2.80 0.79 -7.12
C PRO A 48 -2.00 0.45 -5.86
N GLY A 49 -1.33 1.45 -5.28
CA GLY A 49 -0.69 1.33 -3.98
C GLY A 49 -1.71 1.56 -2.87
N ARG A 50 -1.51 0.92 -1.71
CA ARG A 50 -2.26 1.27 -0.50
C ARG A 50 -2.14 2.78 -0.26
N PRO A 51 -3.24 3.49 0.04
CA PRO A 51 -3.17 4.90 0.42
C PRO A 51 -2.09 5.11 1.47
N LYS A 52 -1.21 6.09 1.25
CA LYS A 52 -0.14 6.40 2.21
C LYS A 52 -0.78 6.74 3.55
N LEU A 53 -0.26 6.14 4.63
CA LEU A 53 -0.69 6.50 5.98
C LEU A 53 -0.37 7.98 6.22
N LYS A 54 -1.27 8.73 6.86
CA LYS A 54 -1.05 10.15 7.19
C LYS A 54 0.18 10.35 8.08
N ASN A 55 0.38 9.47 9.06
CA ASN A 55 1.51 9.48 9.99
C ASN A 55 2.10 8.06 10.12
N PRO A 56 3.02 7.65 9.23
CA PRO A 56 3.69 6.35 9.33
C PRO A 56 4.75 6.36 10.43
N LYS A 57 5.07 5.17 10.99
CA LYS A 57 6.25 5.00 11.83
C LYS A 57 7.50 5.31 10.99
N GLN A 58 8.39 6.15 11.51
CA GLN A 58 9.63 6.48 10.83
C GLN A 58 10.71 5.45 11.19
N GLN A 59 11.36 4.87 10.18
CA GLN A 59 12.54 4.05 10.38
C GLN A 59 13.71 4.97 10.70
N VAL A 60 14.29 4.82 11.88
CA VAL A 60 15.45 5.60 12.34
C VAL A 60 16.62 4.68 12.65
N THR A 61 17.84 5.16 12.43
CA THR A 61 19.07 4.45 12.84
C THR A 61 19.47 4.97 14.21
N LEU A 62 19.10 4.25 15.27
CA LEU A 62 19.42 4.57 16.66
C LEU A 62 20.27 3.46 17.26
N ARG A 63 21.29 3.84 18.06
CA ARG A 63 22.04 2.88 18.87
C ARG A 63 21.41 2.81 20.26
N LEU A 64 21.06 1.61 20.68
CA LEU A 64 20.54 1.31 22.00
C LEU A 64 21.53 0.44 22.76
N ASP A 65 21.45 0.47 24.09
CA ASP A 65 22.24 -0.42 24.94
C ASP A 65 21.94 -1.89 24.61
N LYS A 66 22.98 -2.73 24.65
CA LYS A 66 22.89 -4.15 24.29
C LYS A 66 21.97 -4.91 25.24
N ILE A 67 22.05 -4.64 26.54
CA ILE A 67 21.25 -5.33 27.56
C ILE A 67 19.76 -5.03 27.35
N VAL A 68 19.44 -3.77 27.03
CA VAL A 68 18.07 -3.35 26.73
C VAL A 68 17.54 -4.09 25.49
N LEU A 69 18.31 -4.12 24.40
CA LEU A 69 17.92 -4.84 23.19
C LEU A 69 17.72 -6.33 23.42
N ASP A 70 18.63 -6.98 24.16
CA ASP A 70 18.56 -8.41 24.44
C ASP A 70 17.34 -8.75 25.31
N THR A 71 17.02 -7.89 26.30
CA THR A 71 15.82 -8.02 27.14
C THR A 71 14.54 -7.96 26.31
N PHE A 72 14.43 -6.97 25.42
CA PHE A 72 13.26 -6.87 24.55
C PHE A 72 13.20 -8.03 23.55
N LYS A 73 14.31 -8.43 22.92
CA LYS A 73 14.34 -9.57 22.00
C LYS A 73 13.95 -10.88 22.67
N ALA A 74 14.34 -11.10 23.92
CA ALA A 74 13.95 -12.27 24.71
C ALA A 74 12.43 -12.34 24.94
N SER A 75 11.71 -11.21 24.91
CA SER A 75 10.24 -11.18 24.98
C SER A 75 9.53 -11.75 23.74
N GLY A 76 10.28 -12.12 22.70
CA GLY A 76 9.78 -12.80 21.50
C GLY A 76 9.19 -11.86 20.45
N ALA A 77 8.25 -12.39 19.66
CA ALA A 77 7.63 -11.66 18.56
C ALA A 77 6.97 -10.35 19.05
N GLY A 78 7.17 -9.27 18.30
CA GLY A 78 6.60 -7.96 18.63
C GLY A 78 7.43 -7.11 19.61
N TRP A 79 8.66 -7.50 19.94
CA TRP A 79 9.55 -6.73 20.81
C TRP A 79 9.78 -5.28 20.36
N GLN A 80 9.83 -5.03 19.04
CA GLN A 80 9.94 -3.68 18.46
C GLN A 80 8.70 -2.80 18.75
N THR A 81 7.52 -3.41 18.82
CA THR A 81 6.31 -2.68 19.22
C THR A 81 6.38 -2.38 20.71
N ARG A 82 6.79 -3.33 21.55
CA ARG A 82 6.92 -3.13 23.00
C ARG A 82 7.90 -2.02 23.36
N ILE A 83 9.10 -2.01 22.77
CA ILE A 83 10.07 -0.93 23.02
C ILE A 83 9.54 0.43 22.59
N ASN A 84 8.79 0.50 21.49
CA ASN A 84 8.15 1.74 21.05
C ASN A 84 7.07 2.21 22.04
N GLU A 85 6.27 1.31 22.61
CA GLU A 85 5.30 1.65 23.65
C GLU A 85 5.98 2.18 24.93
N GLU A 86 7.08 1.56 25.36
CA GLU A 86 7.84 2.05 26.53
C GLU A 86 8.46 3.43 26.27
N LEU A 87 8.98 3.69 25.06
CA LEU A 87 9.45 5.02 24.68
C LEU A 87 8.33 6.06 24.67
N ARG A 88 7.10 5.69 24.27
CA ARG A 88 5.93 6.58 24.34
C ARG A 88 5.58 6.91 25.79
N LYS A 89 5.52 5.89 26.65
CA LYS A 89 5.26 6.07 28.09
C LYS A 89 6.29 6.99 28.73
N ALA A 90 7.58 6.82 28.44
CA ALA A 90 8.65 7.67 28.96
C ALA A 90 8.51 9.15 28.55
N LEU A 91 7.86 9.42 27.42
CA LEU A 91 7.57 10.76 26.92
C LEU A 91 6.15 11.25 27.28
N ASN A 92 5.37 10.46 28.05
CA ASN A 92 3.95 10.70 28.35
C ASN A 92 3.06 10.87 27.08
N LEU A 93 3.26 10.01 26.07
CA LEU A 93 2.56 9.99 24.77
C LEU A 93 1.59 8.81 24.56
#